data_AF-A0A348AFN4-F1
#
_entry.id   AF-A0A348AFN4-F1
#
_cell.length_a   1.000
_cell.length_b   1.000
_cell.length_c   1.000
_cell.angle_alpha   90.00
_cell.angle_beta   90.00
_cell.angle_gamma   90.00
#
_symmetry.space_group_name_H-M   'P 1'
#
loop_
_entity.id
_entity.type
_entity.pdbx_description
1 polymer ?
#
loop_
_entity_poly.entity_id
_entity_poly.type
_entity_poly.pdbx_seq_one_letter_code
_entity_poly.pdbx_strand_id
1 'polypeptide(L)'
;MARIGLRIFSQINRPPKALIDSFAGIPAAYIADNLNHTSCMDAKIRPVNDIPLLGPAFTVKLRPGDNLMLHKALDIAQPGDIVVVDAQGDLTNSVMGELMVLWAKQRGIGGFIIDGAIRDIGALKKTDMPIYAAGVTPAGPYKDAPGEINVPVDCGGVLVHPGDILVGDEDGIVVINPCHAPNLLEKSLAKSCAERKAKGDIASMAWDRTWLDQALKERGVIIENRNFPRTNVHAPVKIIVNETDHHIDALAINISMDGILLQAEQQLEPDLSIRLCLPEELGNIDVAAKVTWQQGNNIGCRFVDLSEDNTRAIFDLVLYLHLQRNPG
;
A
#
# COMPACT_ATOMS: atom_id res chain seq x y z
N MET A 1 -13.67 -33.87 -35.06
CA MET A 1 -13.46 -32.40 -35.08
C MET A 1 -12.98 -31.97 -33.70
N ALA A 2 -11.90 -31.20 -33.61
CA ALA A 2 -11.49 -30.61 -32.33
C ALA A 2 -12.60 -29.65 -31.84
N ARG A 3 -13.07 -29.81 -30.60
CA ARG A 3 -14.07 -28.92 -30.01
C ARG A 3 -13.35 -27.65 -29.52
N ILE A 4 -13.72 -26.49 -30.04
CA ILE A 4 -13.21 -25.18 -29.57
C ILE A 4 -13.55 -25.05 -28.08
N GLY A 5 -12.59 -24.63 -27.25
CA GLY A 5 -12.74 -24.57 -25.79
C GLY A 5 -12.49 -25.89 -25.04
N LEU A 6 -12.10 -26.97 -25.74
CA LEU A 6 -11.71 -28.26 -25.16
C LEU A 6 -10.45 -28.79 -25.87
N ARG A 7 -9.31 -28.12 -25.66
CA ARG A 7 -8.07 -28.38 -26.41
C ARG A 7 -6.84 -28.45 -25.52
N ILE A 8 -5.91 -29.31 -25.90
CA ILE A 8 -4.62 -29.44 -25.23
C ILE A 8 -3.55 -29.27 -26.29
N PHE A 9 -2.75 -28.22 -26.17
CA PHE A 9 -1.52 -28.06 -26.95
C PHE A 9 -0.38 -28.64 -26.10
N SER A 10 0.25 -29.73 -26.56
CA SER A 10 1.25 -30.46 -25.75
C SER A 10 2.66 -29.87 -25.82
N GLN A 11 2.91 -28.97 -26.77
CA GLN A 11 4.22 -28.37 -27.03
C GLN A 11 4.12 -26.86 -26.92
N ILE A 12 5.14 -26.25 -26.31
CA ILE A 12 5.31 -24.80 -26.18
C ILE A 12 6.78 -24.45 -26.43
N ASN A 13 7.04 -23.23 -26.88
CA ASN A 13 8.40 -22.74 -27.06
C ASN A 13 8.94 -22.20 -25.73
N ARG A 14 9.73 -22.98 -25.02
CA ARG A 14 10.36 -22.55 -23.76
C ARG A 14 11.61 -21.71 -24.05
N PRO A 15 11.79 -20.56 -23.40
CA PRO A 15 13.03 -19.81 -23.49
C PRO A 15 14.23 -20.64 -23.01
N PRO A 16 15.46 -20.36 -23.49
CA PRO A 16 16.65 -21.05 -23.00
C PRO A 16 16.76 -20.92 -21.48
N LYS A 17 17.03 -22.03 -20.78
CA LYS A 17 17.14 -22.05 -19.31
C LYS A 17 18.12 -21.00 -18.79
N ALA A 18 19.26 -20.82 -19.45
CA ALA A 18 20.26 -19.82 -19.07
C ALA A 18 19.72 -18.37 -19.09
N LEU A 19 18.79 -18.06 -20.02
CA LEU A 19 18.13 -16.76 -20.05
C LEU A 19 17.16 -16.62 -18.88
N ILE A 20 16.38 -17.66 -18.56
CA ILE A 20 15.47 -17.66 -17.41
C ILE A 20 16.26 -17.47 -16.12
N ASP A 21 17.30 -18.29 -15.91
CA ASP A 21 18.14 -18.28 -14.70
C ASP A 21 18.83 -16.92 -14.48
N SER A 22 19.06 -16.14 -15.53
CA SER A 22 19.68 -14.81 -15.42
C SER A 22 18.81 -13.78 -14.70
N PHE A 23 17.50 -14.02 -14.58
CA PHE A 23 16.59 -13.19 -13.79
C PHE A 23 16.57 -13.56 -12.29
N ALA A 24 17.24 -14.64 -11.89
CA ALA A 24 17.26 -15.07 -10.50
C ALA A 24 17.85 -13.99 -9.59
N GLY A 25 17.13 -13.69 -8.49
CA GLY A 25 17.56 -12.71 -7.49
C GLY A 25 17.40 -11.25 -7.92
N ILE A 26 16.82 -10.97 -9.09
CA ILE A 26 16.38 -9.62 -9.46
C ILE A 26 14.98 -9.41 -8.87
N PRO A 27 14.77 -8.40 -7.99
CA PRO A 27 13.44 -8.08 -7.47
C PRO A 27 12.43 -7.80 -8.59
N ALA A 28 11.21 -8.31 -8.44
CA ALA A 28 10.13 -8.14 -9.41
C ALA A 28 9.84 -6.66 -9.66
N ALA A 29 9.90 -5.82 -8.62
CA ALA A 29 9.76 -4.37 -8.73
C ALA A 29 10.77 -3.73 -9.72
N TYR A 30 12.03 -4.20 -9.75
CA TYR A 30 13.04 -3.65 -10.65
C TYR A 30 12.79 -4.04 -12.10
N ILE A 31 12.20 -5.21 -12.32
CA ILE A 31 11.78 -5.67 -13.64
C ILE A 31 10.55 -4.86 -14.08
N ALA A 32 9.58 -4.65 -13.19
CA ALA A 32 8.37 -3.88 -13.43
C ALA A 32 8.66 -2.42 -13.83
N ASP A 33 9.57 -1.75 -13.12
CA ASP A 33 10.04 -0.39 -13.45
C ASP A 33 10.48 -0.30 -14.93
N ASN A 34 11.20 -1.32 -15.42
CA ASN A 34 11.73 -1.36 -16.78
C ASN A 34 10.71 -1.82 -17.84
N LEU A 35 9.51 -2.21 -17.40
CA LEU A 35 8.35 -2.53 -18.25
C LEU A 35 7.24 -1.47 -18.13
N ASN A 36 7.52 -0.29 -17.54
CA ASN A 36 6.51 0.74 -17.26
C ASN A 36 5.30 0.19 -16.48
N HIS A 37 5.52 -0.84 -15.65
CA HIS A 37 4.50 -1.48 -14.80
C HIS A 37 3.31 -2.11 -15.56
N THR A 38 3.37 -2.27 -16.88
CA THR A 38 2.23 -2.76 -17.68
C THR A 38 2.04 -4.27 -17.65
N SER A 39 2.95 -5.01 -17.03
CA SER A 39 2.99 -6.48 -17.05
C SER A 39 3.04 -7.08 -15.65
N CYS A 40 2.55 -6.33 -14.65
CA CYS A 40 2.40 -6.78 -13.28
C CYS A 40 1.00 -7.37 -13.08
N MET A 41 0.93 -8.59 -12.53
CA MET A 41 -0.35 -9.19 -12.17
C MET A 41 -1.03 -8.40 -11.04
N ASP A 42 -2.36 -8.45 -11.01
CA ASP A 42 -3.19 -7.80 -10.01
C ASP A 42 -2.80 -8.20 -8.58
N ALA A 43 -2.83 -7.22 -7.68
CA ALA A 43 -2.46 -7.36 -6.27
C ALA A 43 -3.31 -8.37 -5.48
N LYS A 44 -4.42 -8.88 -6.04
CA LYS A 44 -5.18 -10.01 -5.49
C LYS A 44 -4.39 -11.31 -5.52
N ILE A 45 -3.51 -11.52 -6.51
CA ILE A 45 -2.71 -12.73 -6.63
C ILE A 45 -1.51 -12.60 -5.70
N ARG A 46 -1.53 -13.34 -4.59
CA ARG A 46 -0.53 -13.21 -3.52
C ARG A 46 0.25 -14.49 -3.29
N PRO A 47 1.53 -14.38 -2.88
CA PRO A 47 2.32 -15.54 -2.49
C PRO A 47 1.66 -16.22 -1.28
N VAL A 48 1.60 -17.54 -1.36
CA VAL A 48 1.16 -18.41 -0.27
C VAL A 48 2.31 -18.68 0.69
N ASN A 49 3.55 -18.72 0.18
CA ASN A 49 4.78 -18.96 0.91
C ASN A 49 5.88 -18.00 0.42
N ASP A 50 6.95 -17.89 1.21
CA ASP A 50 8.05 -16.94 0.96
C ASP A 50 9.09 -17.47 -0.05
N ILE A 51 8.64 -18.30 -1.00
CA ILE A 51 9.50 -18.89 -2.02
C ILE A 51 9.40 -18.03 -3.30
N PRO A 52 10.51 -17.51 -3.83
CA PRO A 52 10.48 -16.74 -5.07
C PRO A 52 10.14 -17.65 -6.26
N LEU A 53 9.41 -17.08 -7.21
CA LEU A 53 8.94 -17.76 -8.42
C LEU A 53 9.81 -17.35 -9.61
N LEU A 54 10.33 -18.34 -10.34
CA LEU A 54 11.05 -18.11 -11.59
C LEU A 54 10.86 -19.31 -12.52
N GLY A 55 10.33 -19.08 -13.73
CA GLY A 55 10.25 -20.12 -14.74
C GLY A 55 9.39 -19.73 -15.95
N PRO A 56 9.33 -20.60 -16.98
CA PRO A 56 8.48 -20.39 -18.14
C PRO A 56 7.02 -20.72 -17.82
N ALA A 57 6.10 -19.95 -18.40
CA ALA A 57 4.67 -20.12 -18.22
C ALA A 57 4.15 -21.37 -18.94
N PHE A 58 3.46 -22.23 -18.20
CA PHE A 58 2.66 -23.33 -18.71
C PHE A 58 1.19 -23.03 -18.39
N THR A 59 0.43 -22.59 -19.37
CA THR A 59 -0.86 -21.94 -19.14
C THR A 59 -2.03 -22.93 -19.18
N VAL A 60 -3.00 -22.73 -18.30
CA VAL A 60 -4.20 -23.54 -18.18
C VAL A 60 -5.41 -22.63 -18.04
N LYS A 61 -6.38 -22.77 -18.93
CA LYS A 61 -7.65 -22.05 -18.90
C LYS A 61 -8.76 -22.97 -18.40
N LEU A 62 -9.42 -22.57 -17.33
CA LEU A 62 -10.47 -23.33 -16.66
C LEU A 62 -11.81 -22.59 -16.71
N ARG A 63 -12.89 -23.36 -16.53
CA ARG A 63 -14.14 -22.78 -16.01
C ARG A 63 -14.04 -22.66 -14.49
N PRO A 64 -14.66 -21.62 -13.88
CA PRO A 64 -14.79 -21.48 -12.45
C PRO A 64 -15.20 -22.78 -11.76
N GLY A 65 -14.48 -23.13 -10.70
CA GLY A 65 -14.73 -24.31 -9.88
C GLY A 65 -14.47 -25.68 -10.52
N ASP A 66 -13.82 -25.77 -11.67
CA ASP A 66 -13.39 -27.04 -12.27
C ASP A 66 -11.87 -27.16 -12.32
N ASN A 67 -11.34 -28.38 -12.16
CA ASN A 67 -9.89 -28.62 -12.23
C ASN A 67 -9.46 -29.81 -13.10
N LEU A 68 -10.32 -30.31 -13.99
CA LEU A 68 -10.01 -31.45 -14.86
C LEU A 68 -8.79 -31.17 -15.75
N MET A 69 -8.78 -30.02 -16.43
CA MET A 69 -7.65 -29.63 -17.28
C MET A 69 -6.39 -29.35 -16.47
N LEU A 70 -6.51 -28.90 -15.21
CA LEU A 70 -5.36 -28.70 -14.34
C LEU A 70 -4.68 -30.03 -13.99
N HIS A 71 -5.46 -31.08 -13.65
CA HIS A 71 -4.89 -32.42 -13.46
C HIS A 71 -4.12 -32.88 -14.69
N LYS A 72 -4.71 -32.72 -15.88
CA LYS A 72 -4.03 -33.11 -17.12
C LYS A 72 -2.79 -32.24 -17.41
N ALA A 73 -2.83 -30.95 -17.07
CA ALA A 73 -1.70 -30.03 -17.21
C ALA A 73 -0.49 -30.48 -16.39
N LEU A 74 -0.70 -30.90 -15.13
CA LEU A 74 0.37 -31.45 -14.29
C LEU A 74 1.03 -32.66 -14.95
N ASP A 75 0.27 -33.45 -15.71
CA ASP A 75 0.78 -34.63 -16.37
C ASP A 75 1.64 -34.36 -17.62
N ILE A 76 1.58 -33.16 -18.17
CA ILE A 76 2.27 -32.79 -19.41
C ILE A 76 3.29 -31.65 -19.22
N ALA A 77 3.19 -30.90 -18.13
CA ALA A 77 4.19 -29.91 -17.74
C ALA A 77 5.56 -30.57 -17.56
N GLN A 78 6.59 -29.83 -17.94
CA GLN A 78 8.00 -30.24 -17.87
C GLN A 78 8.65 -29.67 -16.60
N PRO A 79 9.77 -30.25 -16.15
CA PRO A 79 10.50 -29.71 -15.02
C PRO A 79 10.85 -28.22 -15.21
N GLY A 80 10.60 -27.42 -14.17
CA GLY A 80 10.81 -25.97 -14.16
C GLY A 80 9.63 -25.13 -14.66
N ASP A 81 8.63 -25.73 -15.32
CA ASP A 81 7.44 -24.98 -15.77
C ASP A 81 6.68 -24.40 -14.58
N ILE A 82 6.18 -23.17 -14.73
CA ILE A 82 5.24 -22.55 -13.80
C ILE A 82 3.84 -22.73 -14.35
N VAL A 83 2.99 -23.44 -13.61
CA VAL A 83 1.60 -23.68 -14.03
C VAL A 83 0.77 -22.43 -13.71
N VAL A 84 0.37 -21.71 -14.77
CA VAL A 84 -0.43 -20.48 -14.68
C VAL A 84 -1.88 -20.80 -14.99
N VAL A 85 -2.76 -20.59 -14.03
CA VAL A 85 -4.15 -21.01 -14.11
C VAL A 85 -5.08 -19.79 -14.16
N ASP A 86 -5.75 -19.62 -15.28
CA ASP A 86 -6.92 -18.74 -15.41
C ASP A 86 -8.15 -19.52 -14.95
N ALA A 87 -8.53 -19.31 -13.69
CA ALA A 87 -9.81 -19.74 -13.13
C ALA A 87 -10.81 -18.57 -13.04
N GLN A 88 -10.61 -17.53 -13.86
CA GLN A 88 -11.45 -16.35 -13.99
C GLN A 88 -11.65 -15.56 -12.69
N GLY A 89 -10.68 -15.62 -11.77
CA GLY A 89 -10.76 -14.97 -10.47
C GLY A 89 -11.83 -15.54 -9.54
N ASP A 90 -12.36 -16.72 -9.84
CA ASP A 90 -13.41 -17.33 -9.03
C ASP A 90 -12.88 -17.80 -7.68
N LEU A 91 -13.57 -17.40 -6.62
CA LEU A 91 -13.21 -17.74 -5.24
C LEU A 91 -14.22 -18.68 -4.58
N THR A 92 -15.27 -19.11 -5.28
CA THR A 92 -16.30 -19.97 -4.67
C THR A 92 -15.80 -21.39 -4.47
N ASN A 93 -14.94 -21.89 -5.38
CA ASN A 93 -14.43 -23.26 -5.34
C ASN A 93 -12.90 -23.28 -5.55
N SER A 94 -12.22 -24.08 -4.73
CA SER A 94 -10.79 -24.30 -4.85
C SER A 94 -10.48 -25.20 -6.05
N VAL A 95 -9.56 -24.78 -6.92
CA VAL A 95 -9.13 -25.60 -8.07
C VAL A 95 -7.88 -26.44 -7.77
N MET A 96 -7.17 -26.12 -6.68
CA MET A 96 -5.94 -26.78 -6.25
C MET A 96 -5.88 -26.99 -4.73
N GLY A 97 -5.26 -28.10 -4.32
CA GLY A 97 -4.93 -28.42 -2.93
C GLY A 97 -3.64 -29.23 -2.81
N GLU A 98 -3.37 -29.77 -1.61
CA GLU A 98 -2.07 -30.35 -1.25
C GLU A 98 -1.60 -31.49 -2.17
N LEU A 99 -2.50 -32.44 -2.50
CA LEU A 99 -2.14 -33.60 -3.31
C LEU A 99 -1.59 -33.23 -4.70
N MET A 100 -2.12 -32.16 -5.30
CA MET A 100 -1.67 -31.69 -6.61
C MET A 100 -0.27 -31.08 -6.52
N VAL A 101 0.01 -30.38 -5.43
CA VAL A 101 1.31 -29.80 -5.14
C VAL A 101 2.36 -30.90 -4.89
N LEU A 102 2.01 -31.96 -4.14
CA LEU A 102 2.89 -33.11 -3.95
C LEU A 102 3.22 -33.82 -5.27
N TRP A 103 2.22 -33.99 -6.14
CA TRP A 103 2.43 -34.56 -7.48
C TRP A 103 3.35 -33.68 -8.33
N ALA A 104 3.12 -32.38 -8.32
CA ALA A 104 3.91 -31.40 -9.06
C ALA A 104 5.38 -31.39 -8.63
N LYS A 105 5.63 -31.44 -7.31
CA LYS A 105 6.98 -31.57 -6.76
C LYS A 105 7.69 -32.82 -7.26
N GLN A 106 7.02 -33.97 -7.25
CA GLN A 106 7.62 -35.24 -7.73
C GLN A 106 8.00 -35.18 -9.22
N ARG A 107 7.32 -34.33 -9.98
CA ARG A 107 7.58 -34.07 -11.40
C ARG A 107 8.57 -32.95 -11.68
N GLY A 108 9.03 -32.25 -10.64
CA GLY A 108 9.94 -31.10 -10.78
C GLY A 108 9.29 -29.87 -11.39
N ILE A 109 7.96 -29.73 -11.32
CA ILE A 109 7.26 -28.49 -11.74
C ILE A 109 7.77 -27.32 -10.87
N GLY A 110 7.99 -26.17 -11.50
CA GLY A 110 8.65 -25.03 -10.87
C GLY A 110 7.76 -24.22 -9.92
N GLY A 111 6.44 -24.25 -10.08
CA GLY A 111 5.53 -23.50 -9.22
C GLY A 111 4.12 -23.34 -9.79
N PHE A 112 3.31 -22.55 -9.07
CA PHE A 112 1.91 -22.29 -9.41
C PHE A 112 1.55 -20.82 -9.29
N ILE A 113 0.73 -20.35 -10.24
CA ILE A 113 0.01 -19.08 -10.17
C ILE A 113 -1.46 -19.39 -10.45
N ILE A 114 -2.35 -19.13 -9.48
CA ILE A 114 -3.77 -19.47 -9.57
C ILE A 114 -4.59 -18.18 -9.49
N ASP A 115 -5.16 -17.72 -10.62
CA ASP A 115 -6.17 -16.65 -10.60
C ASP A 115 -7.54 -17.24 -10.23
N GLY A 116 -7.64 -17.68 -8.98
CA GLY A 116 -8.79 -18.30 -8.35
C GLY A 116 -8.46 -18.81 -6.95
N ALA A 117 -9.38 -19.55 -6.34
CA ALA A 117 -9.17 -20.08 -5.00
C ALA A 117 -8.38 -21.41 -4.95
N ILE A 118 -7.69 -21.60 -3.82
CA ILE A 118 -7.00 -22.83 -3.45
C ILE A 118 -7.49 -23.32 -2.08
N ARG A 119 -7.04 -24.49 -1.64
CA ARG A 119 -7.29 -25.04 -0.30
C ARG A 119 -6.05 -25.68 0.31
N ASP A 120 -6.18 -26.23 1.52
CA ASP A 120 -5.10 -26.88 2.26
C ASP A 120 -3.95 -25.92 2.62
N ILE A 121 -4.28 -24.64 2.85
CA ILE A 121 -3.31 -23.54 3.03
C ILE A 121 -2.24 -23.82 4.09
N GLY A 122 -2.59 -24.53 5.17
CA GLY A 122 -1.66 -24.87 6.24
C GLY A 122 -0.54 -25.81 5.81
N ALA A 123 -0.81 -26.70 4.84
CA ALA A 123 0.19 -27.56 4.23
C ALA A 123 0.97 -26.79 3.15
N LEU A 124 0.26 -26.07 2.27
CA LEU A 124 0.86 -25.33 1.16
C LEU A 124 1.90 -24.29 1.60
N LYS A 125 1.63 -23.58 2.70
CA LYS A 125 2.57 -22.64 3.34
C LYS A 125 3.92 -23.23 3.72
N LYS A 126 3.97 -24.54 3.98
CA LYS A 126 5.19 -25.25 4.42
C LYS A 126 5.96 -25.89 3.27
N THR A 127 5.47 -25.74 2.04
CA THR A 127 6.14 -26.27 0.86
C THR A 127 7.27 -25.34 0.43
N ASP A 128 8.27 -25.93 -0.22
CA ASP A 128 9.45 -25.30 -0.83
C ASP A 128 9.21 -24.93 -2.31
N MET A 129 7.96 -24.99 -2.78
CA MET A 129 7.58 -24.69 -4.14
C MET A 129 6.77 -23.40 -4.15
N PRO A 130 7.09 -22.42 -5.02
CA PRO A 130 6.39 -21.15 -5.04
C PRO A 130 4.94 -21.34 -5.49
N ILE A 131 4.01 -20.81 -4.70
CA ILE A 131 2.57 -20.87 -4.97
C ILE A 131 1.98 -19.48 -4.77
N TYR A 132 1.26 -19.00 -5.78
CA TYR A 132 0.54 -17.74 -5.75
C TYR A 132 -0.94 -18.00 -6.03
N ALA A 133 -1.84 -17.34 -5.30
CA ALA A 133 -3.28 -17.53 -5.46
C ALA A 133 -4.08 -16.26 -5.15
N ALA A 134 -5.28 -16.15 -5.73
CA ALA A 134 -6.20 -15.03 -5.49
C ALA A 134 -7.01 -15.16 -4.19
N GLY A 135 -7.17 -16.37 -3.66
CA GLY A 135 -7.91 -16.58 -2.42
C GLY A 135 -7.91 -18.03 -1.93
N VAL A 136 -8.62 -18.28 -0.82
CA VAL A 136 -8.67 -19.60 -0.17
C VAL A 136 -10.11 -19.95 0.17
N THR A 137 -10.53 -21.18 -0.14
CA THR A 137 -11.86 -21.70 0.20
C THR A 137 -11.80 -23.20 0.46
N PRO A 138 -12.56 -23.76 1.43
CA PRO A 138 -12.60 -25.21 1.64
C PRO A 138 -13.42 -25.96 0.57
N ALA A 139 -14.26 -25.26 -0.19
CA ALA A 139 -15.11 -25.87 -1.22
C ALA A 139 -14.25 -26.48 -2.33
N GLY A 140 -14.47 -27.75 -2.66
CA GLY A 140 -13.69 -28.47 -3.67
C GLY A 140 -14.16 -28.22 -5.11
N PRO A 141 -13.36 -28.62 -6.12
CA PRO A 141 -13.70 -28.44 -7.52
C PRO A 141 -14.50 -29.61 -8.10
N TYR A 142 -15.21 -29.34 -9.19
CA TYR A 142 -15.75 -30.31 -10.14
C TYR A 142 -14.68 -30.73 -11.18
N LYS A 143 -15.04 -31.69 -12.05
CA LYS A 143 -14.13 -32.31 -13.06
C LYS A 143 -14.86 -32.69 -14.36
N ASP A 144 -15.79 -31.86 -14.78
CA ASP A 144 -16.69 -32.08 -15.92
C ASP A 144 -16.85 -30.86 -16.83
N ALA A 145 -16.18 -29.74 -16.50
CA ALA A 145 -16.24 -28.51 -17.27
C ALA A 145 -15.19 -28.45 -18.41
N PRO A 146 -15.42 -27.62 -19.44
CA PRO A 146 -14.47 -27.40 -20.51
C PRO A 146 -13.25 -26.59 -20.04
N GLY A 147 -12.17 -26.63 -20.83
CA GLY A 147 -10.96 -25.86 -20.59
C GLY A 147 -9.92 -26.09 -21.67
N GLU A 148 -8.82 -25.34 -21.60
CA GLU A 148 -7.74 -25.40 -22.58
C GLU A 148 -6.37 -25.37 -21.92
N ILE A 149 -5.38 -26.03 -22.53
CA ILE A 149 -4.00 -26.04 -22.03
C ILE A 149 -3.07 -25.50 -23.10
N ASN A 150 -2.11 -24.66 -22.70
CA ASN A 150 -1.14 -23.97 -23.54
C ASN A 150 -1.79 -23.08 -24.61
N VAL A 151 -2.82 -22.36 -24.20
CA VAL A 151 -3.38 -21.20 -24.91
C VAL A 151 -3.06 -19.91 -24.14
N PRO A 152 -3.07 -18.73 -24.78
CA PRO A 152 -2.98 -17.48 -24.04
C PRO A 152 -4.11 -17.36 -23.01
N VAL A 153 -3.77 -16.92 -21.80
CA VAL A 153 -4.71 -16.77 -20.68
C VAL A 153 -4.65 -15.37 -20.10
N ASP A 154 -5.74 -14.94 -19.47
CA ASP A 154 -5.75 -13.75 -18.62
C ASP A 154 -5.59 -14.20 -17.17
N CYS A 155 -4.52 -13.79 -16.51
CA CYS A 155 -4.21 -14.19 -15.14
C CYS A 155 -3.83 -12.94 -14.35
N GLY A 156 -4.68 -12.54 -13.41
CA GLY A 156 -4.48 -11.30 -12.66
C GLY A 156 -4.56 -10.06 -13.55
N GLY A 157 -5.41 -10.06 -14.57
CA GLY A 157 -5.57 -8.93 -15.48
C GLY A 157 -4.42 -8.74 -16.48
N VAL A 158 -3.50 -9.71 -16.57
CA VAL A 158 -2.37 -9.70 -17.49
C VAL A 158 -2.46 -10.89 -18.45
N LEU A 159 -2.25 -10.60 -19.74
CA LEU A 159 -2.15 -11.63 -20.76
C LEU A 159 -0.84 -12.42 -20.59
N VAL A 160 -0.96 -13.73 -20.38
CA VAL A 160 0.16 -14.66 -20.29
C VAL A 160 0.13 -15.61 -21.46
N HIS A 161 1.21 -15.64 -22.24
CA HIS A 161 1.41 -16.63 -23.30
C HIS A 161 2.16 -17.85 -22.76
N PRO A 162 1.88 -19.05 -23.29
CA PRO A 162 2.72 -20.21 -22.99
C PRO A 162 4.18 -19.93 -23.40
N GLY A 163 5.10 -20.09 -22.46
CA GLY A 163 6.52 -19.80 -22.63
C GLY A 163 6.99 -18.41 -22.17
N ASP A 164 6.09 -17.51 -21.76
CA ASP A 164 6.49 -16.25 -21.12
C ASP A 164 7.32 -16.52 -19.85
N ILE A 165 8.29 -15.66 -19.55
CA ILE A 165 9.11 -15.80 -18.33
C ILE A 165 8.37 -15.12 -17.19
N LEU A 166 8.19 -15.83 -16.08
CA LEU A 166 7.53 -15.33 -14.89
C LEU A 166 8.57 -15.11 -13.81
N VAL A 167 8.53 -13.93 -13.19
CA VAL A 167 9.31 -13.61 -11.99
C VAL A 167 8.33 -13.17 -10.91
N GLY A 168 8.40 -13.78 -9.74
CA GLY A 168 7.58 -13.39 -8.60
C GLY A 168 8.34 -13.41 -7.29
N ASP A 169 8.00 -12.47 -6.43
CA ASP A 169 8.48 -12.32 -5.05
C ASP A 169 7.33 -11.85 -4.14
N GLU A 170 7.63 -11.37 -2.94
CA GLU A 170 6.63 -10.89 -1.98
C GLU A 170 5.73 -9.76 -2.51
N ASP A 171 6.21 -8.97 -3.48
CA ASP A 171 5.47 -7.83 -4.01
C ASP A 171 4.41 -8.26 -5.02
N GLY A 172 4.65 -9.36 -5.74
CA GLY A 172 3.74 -9.90 -6.74
C GLY A 172 4.46 -10.61 -7.88
N ILE A 173 3.84 -10.62 -9.07
CA ILE A 173 4.36 -11.33 -10.25
C ILE A 173 4.47 -10.37 -11.44
N VAL A 174 5.57 -10.48 -12.17
CA VAL A 174 5.82 -9.81 -13.45
C VAL A 174 5.93 -10.84 -14.57
N VAL A 175 5.25 -10.57 -15.68
CA VAL A 175 5.26 -11.39 -16.90
C VAL A 175 6.19 -10.77 -17.93
N ILE A 176 7.15 -11.54 -18.43
CA ILE A 176 8.17 -11.09 -19.37
C ILE A 176 8.04 -11.84 -20.69
N ASN A 177 7.80 -11.10 -21.77
CA ASN A 177 7.86 -11.66 -23.12
C ASN A 177 9.31 -12.09 -23.45
N PRO A 178 9.56 -13.34 -23.87
CA PRO A 178 10.90 -13.83 -24.18
C PRO A 178 11.65 -13.03 -25.25
N CYS A 179 10.94 -12.38 -26.16
CA CYS A 179 11.54 -11.54 -27.21
C CYS A 179 12.20 -10.28 -26.63
N HIS A 180 11.70 -9.76 -25.50
CA HIS A 180 12.23 -8.57 -24.85
C HIS A 180 13.19 -8.91 -23.71
N ALA A 181 13.22 -10.17 -23.27
CA ALA A 181 13.96 -10.61 -22.10
C ALA A 181 15.46 -10.23 -22.12
N PRO A 182 16.23 -10.35 -23.21
CA PRO A 182 17.64 -9.96 -23.21
C PRO A 182 17.85 -8.46 -22.93
N ASN A 183 17.06 -7.58 -23.55
CA ASN A 183 17.17 -6.14 -23.33
C ASN A 183 16.65 -5.73 -21.94
N LEU A 184 15.57 -6.37 -21.49
CA LEU A 184 15.01 -6.12 -20.17
C LEU A 184 16.00 -6.53 -19.08
N LEU A 185 16.65 -7.68 -19.22
CA LEU A 185 17.65 -8.17 -18.27
C LEU A 185 18.77 -7.15 -18.05
N GLU A 186 19.34 -6.60 -19.12
CA GLU A 186 20.39 -5.59 -19.05
C GLU A 186 19.96 -4.38 -18.22
N LYS A 187 18.76 -3.85 -18.49
CA LYS A 187 18.21 -2.70 -17.77
C LYS A 187 17.90 -3.02 -16.30
N SER A 188 17.33 -4.19 -16.04
CA SER A 188 17.01 -4.64 -14.67
C SER A 188 18.25 -4.86 -13.82
N LEU A 189 19.35 -5.37 -14.41
CA LEU A 189 20.64 -5.50 -13.73
C LEU A 189 21.27 -4.13 -13.45
N ALA A 190 21.21 -3.21 -14.41
CA ALA A 190 21.67 -1.83 -14.21
C ALA A 190 20.90 -1.14 -13.07
N LYS A 191 19.57 -1.31 -13.02
CA LYS A 191 18.71 -0.83 -11.94
C LYS A 191 19.11 -1.46 -10.60
N SER A 192 19.31 -2.77 -10.53
CA SER A 192 19.76 -3.46 -9.30
C SER A 192 21.11 -2.93 -8.79
N CYS A 193 22.05 -2.63 -9.70
CA CYS A 193 23.32 -1.99 -9.34
C CYS A 193 23.13 -0.57 -8.80
N ALA A 194 22.29 0.24 -9.46
CA ALA A 194 21.97 1.60 -9.03
C ALA A 194 21.30 1.62 -7.65
N GLU A 195 20.35 0.73 -7.38
CA GLU A 195 19.68 0.58 -6.09
C GLU A 195 20.65 0.13 -4.98
N ARG A 196 21.59 -0.77 -5.29
CA ARG A 196 22.64 -1.16 -4.34
C ARG A 196 23.53 0.02 -3.98
N LYS A 197 23.92 0.83 -4.96
CA LYS A 197 24.68 2.06 -4.73
C LYS A 197 23.87 3.03 -3.88
N ALA A 198 22.62 3.31 -4.24
CA ALA A 198 21.73 4.20 -3.51
C ALA A 198 21.56 3.76 -2.05
N LYS A 199 21.39 2.46 -1.78
CA LYS A 199 21.36 1.91 -0.41
C LYS A 199 22.64 2.21 0.38
N GLY A 200 23.81 2.10 -0.26
CA GLY A 200 25.09 2.46 0.35
C GLY A 200 25.22 3.96 0.61
N ASP A 201 24.81 4.79 -0.33
CA ASP A 201 24.79 6.25 -0.19
C ASP A 201 23.82 6.68 0.92
N ILE A 202 22.64 6.04 1.04
CA ILE A 202 21.68 6.27 2.13
C ILE A 202 22.30 5.89 3.47
N ALA A 203 22.91 4.71 3.58
CA ALA A 203 23.53 4.25 4.81
C ALA A 203 24.67 5.17 5.30
N SER A 204 25.31 5.87 4.37
CA SER A 204 26.37 6.85 4.63
C SER A 204 25.90 8.31 4.67
N MET A 205 24.58 8.56 4.57
CA MET A 205 23.99 9.91 4.47
C MET A 205 24.54 10.74 3.28
N ALA A 206 25.06 10.08 2.25
CA ALA A 206 25.62 10.67 1.04
C ALA A 206 24.66 10.63 -0.16
N TRP A 207 23.41 10.20 0.03
CA TRP A 207 22.43 10.12 -1.06
C TRP A 207 21.99 11.52 -1.51
N ASP A 208 22.37 11.89 -2.74
CA ASP A 208 22.00 13.16 -3.34
C ASP A 208 20.50 13.22 -3.65
N ARG A 209 19.82 14.15 -2.99
CA ARG A 209 18.39 14.44 -3.16
C ARG A 209 18.12 15.88 -3.59
N THR A 210 19.12 16.60 -4.10
CA THR A 210 19.00 17.99 -4.57
C THR A 210 17.92 18.17 -5.64
N TRP A 211 17.68 17.13 -6.44
CA TRP A 211 16.60 17.10 -7.43
C TRP A 211 15.21 17.33 -6.81
N LEU A 212 15.00 16.99 -5.54
CA LEU A 212 13.70 17.11 -4.86
C LEU A 212 13.28 18.58 -4.76
N ASP A 213 14.16 19.44 -4.24
CA ASP A 213 13.87 20.87 -4.08
C ASP A 213 13.66 21.54 -5.44
N GLN A 214 14.41 21.11 -6.45
CA GLN A 214 14.21 21.57 -7.83
C GLN A 214 12.84 21.14 -8.37
N ALA A 215 12.45 19.87 -8.21
CA ALA A 215 11.17 19.37 -8.68
C ALA A 215 9.98 20.03 -7.96
N LEU A 216 10.10 20.30 -6.66
CA LEU A 216 9.11 21.04 -5.87
C LEU A 216 8.96 22.47 -6.42
N LYS A 217 10.08 23.15 -6.69
CA LYS A 217 10.10 24.50 -7.25
C LYS A 217 9.46 24.56 -8.64
N GLU A 218 9.78 23.62 -9.52
CA GLU A 218 9.22 23.54 -10.88
C GLU A 218 7.70 23.30 -10.87
N ARG A 219 7.19 22.61 -9.85
CA ARG A 219 5.74 22.41 -9.64
C ARG A 219 5.06 23.56 -8.90
N GLY A 220 5.78 24.62 -8.53
CA GLY A 220 5.24 25.76 -7.80
C GLY A 220 4.84 25.45 -6.36
N VAL A 221 5.43 24.42 -5.74
CA VAL A 221 5.19 24.09 -4.33
C VAL A 221 5.80 25.19 -3.47
N ILE A 222 4.95 25.84 -2.67
CA ILE A 222 5.38 26.88 -1.72
C ILE A 222 5.79 26.18 -0.41
N ILE A 223 7.05 26.37 0.00
CA ILE A 223 7.56 25.90 1.28
C ILE A 223 7.57 27.10 2.23
N GLU A 224 6.56 27.18 3.10
CA GLU A 224 6.47 28.23 4.13
C GLU A 224 6.85 27.67 5.50
N ASN A 225 7.79 28.34 6.17
CA ASN A 225 8.03 28.11 7.59
C ASN A 225 6.92 28.81 8.39
N ARG A 226 5.83 28.10 8.68
CA ARG A 226 4.73 28.67 9.47
C ARG A 226 5.01 28.49 10.96
N ASN A 227 5.54 29.55 11.60
CA ASN A 227 5.50 29.71 13.05
C ASN A 227 4.15 30.36 13.39
N PHE A 228 3.29 29.73 14.20
CA PHE A 228 2.08 30.38 14.71
C PHE A 228 2.49 31.46 15.72
N PRO A 229 2.39 32.76 15.41
CA PRO A 229 2.85 33.80 16.31
C PRO A 229 1.90 33.90 17.49
N ARG A 230 2.46 33.86 18.71
CA ARG A 230 1.75 34.24 19.93
C ARG A 230 1.67 35.76 19.97
N THR A 231 0.47 36.32 20.11
CA THR A 231 0.29 37.77 20.29
C THR A 231 -0.10 38.06 21.73
N ASN A 232 0.47 39.13 22.29
CA ASN A 232 0.00 39.65 23.57
C ASN A 232 -1.39 40.26 23.38
N VAL A 233 -2.26 39.97 24.33
CA VAL A 233 -3.62 40.51 24.43
C VAL A 233 -3.84 40.93 25.87
N HIS A 234 -4.78 41.85 26.09
CA HIS A 234 -5.20 42.26 27.43
C HIS A 234 -6.71 42.38 27.42
N ALA A 235 -7.36 41.23 27.35
CA ALA A 235 -8.79 41.11 27.05
C ALA A 235 -9.52 40.35 28.17
N PRO A 236 -10.66 40.85 28.68
CA PRO A 236 -11.43 40.13 29.68
C PRO A 236 -12.06 38.89 29.05
N VAL A 237 -11.77 37.71 29.61
CA VAL A 237 -12.30 36.42 29.17
C VAL A 237 -13.09 35.80 30.31
N LYS A 238 -14.26 35.23 30.00
CA LYS A 238 -15.04 34.48 30.97
C LYS A 238 -14.77 33.00 30.82
N ILE A 239 -14.44 32.35 31.93
CA ILE A 239 -14.24 30.90 32.01
C ILE A 239 -15.51 30.27 32.58
N ILE A 240 -16.13 29.37 31.82
CA ILE A 240 -17.27 28.57 32.25
C ILE A 240 -16.79 27.16 32.55
N VAL A 241 -17.06 26.69 33.78
CA VAL A 241 -16.71 25.35 34.26
C VAL A 241 -17.99 24.53 34.44
N ASN A 242 -18.00 23.30 33.92
CA ASN A 242 -19.07 22.30 34.10
C ASN A 242 -20.50 22.74 33.70
N GLU A 243 -20.65 23.61 32.69
CA GLU A 243 -21.95 24.07 32.17
C GLU A 243 -22.87 24.73 33.22
N THR A 244 -22.28 25.29 34.28
CA THR A 244 -23.02 26.07 35.30
C THR A 244 -23.15 27.53 34.88
N ASP A 245 -24.20 28.23 35.34
CA ASP A 245 -24.40 29.68 35.12
C ASP A 245 -23.35 30.57 35.83
N HIS A 246 -22.40 29.97 36.55
CA HIS A 246 -21.32 30.68 37.22
C HIS A 246 -20.09 30.75 36.31
N HIS A 247 -19.54 31.96 36.16
CA HIS A 247 -18.31 32.19 35.41
C HIS A 247 -17.20 32.72 36.31
N ILE A 248 -15.97 32.44 35.90
CA ILE A 248 -14.76 33.02 36.49
C ILE A 248 -14.26 34.11 35.54
N ASP A 249 -14.08 35.31 36.06
CA ASP A 249 -13.46 36.40 35.32
C ASP A 249 -11.94 36.19 35.25
N ALA A 250 -11.41 36.23 34.04
CA ALA A 250 -9.98 36.10 33.76
C ALA A 250 -9.53 37.18 32.76
N LEU A 251 -8.23 37.44 32.74
CA LEU A 251 -7.61 38.31 31.75
C LEU A 251 -6.76 37.47 30.79
N ALA A 252 -7.07 37.49 29.50
CA ALA A 252 -6.16 36.93 28.50
C ALA A 252 -4.93 37.82 28.37
N ILE A 253 -3.75 37.20 28.50
CA ILE A 253 -2.42 37.86 28.42
C ILE A 253 -1.75 37.57 27.07
N ASN A 254 -1.94 36.37 26.54
CA ASN A 254 -1.36 35.95 25.28
C ASN A 254 -2.24 34.90 24.60
N ILE A 255 -2.30 34.93 23.27
CA ILE A 255 -3.15 34.02 22.50
C ILE A 255 -2.48 33.59 21.19
N SER A 256 -2.76 32.37 20.77
CA SER A 256 -2.31 31.75 19.52
C SER A 256 -3.36 30.77 19.00
N MET A 257 -3.19 30.24 17.79
CA MET A 257 -4.09 29.22 17.25
C MET A 257 -4.19 27.94 18.10
N ASP A 258 -3.15 27.65 18.90
CA ASP A 258 -3.10 26.42 19.71
C ASP A 258 -3.68 26.62 21.12
N GLY A 259 -3.73 27.84 21.63
CA GLY A 259 -4.10 28.08 23.01
C GLY A 259 -3.94 29.53 23.48
N ILE A 260 -4.30 29.74 24.73
CA ILE A 260 -4.40 31.04 25.39
C ILE A 260 -3.81 30.99 26.80
N LEU A 261 -3.11 32.05 27.18
CA LEU A 261 -2.63 32.29 28.53
C LEU A 261 -3.60 33.26 29.22
N LEU A 262 -4.17 32.82 30.33
CA LEU A 262 -5.12 33.57 31.14
C LEU A 262 -4.50 33.93 32.50
N GLN A 263 -5.00 35.00 33.12
CA GLN A 263 -4.70 35.37 34.49
C GLN A 263 -6.00 35.46 35.30
N ALA A 264 -6.15 34.64 36.34
CA ALA A 264 -7.33 34.63 37.22
C ALA A 264 -6.90 34.36 38.68
N GLU A 265 -7.70 34.79 39.65
CA GLU A 265 -7.41 34.55 41.08
C GLU A 265 -7.74 33.12 41.53
N GLN A 266 -8.67 32.47 40.81
CA GLN A 266 -9.18 31.15 41.10
C GLN A 266 -8.21 30.07 40.61
N GLN A 267 -8.11 28.98 41.38
CA GLN A 267 -7.33 27.80 40.99
C GLN A 267 -8.19 26.86 40.15
N LEU A 268 -7.66 26.43 39.00
CA LEU A 268 -8.23 25.46 38.09
C LEU A 268 -7.27 24.26 37.97
N GLU A 269 -7.81 23.07 38.17
CA GLU A 269 -7.02 21.84 38.08
C GLU A 269 -6.52 21.61 36.64
N PRO A 270 -5.29 21.10 36.45
CA PRO A 270 -4.83 20.61 35.16
C PRO A 270 -5.79 19.58 34.58
N ASP A 271 -5.87 19.52 33.25
CA ASP A 271 -6.78 18.66 32.49
C ASP A 271 -8.28 18.97 32.64
N LEU A 272 -8.66 20.02 33.38
CA LEU A 272 -10.05 20.47 33.44
C LEU A 272 -10.51 20.99 32.06
N SER A 273 -11.67 20.51 31.61
CA SER A 273 -12.33 21.02 30.41
C SER A 273 -13.19 22.24 30.76
N ILE A 274 -12.99 23.32 30.01
CA ILE A 274 -13.62 24.62 30.24
C ILE A 274 -14.14 25.18 28.90
N ARG A 275 -15.12 26.07 28.98
CA ARG A 275 -15.54 26.89 27.84
C ARG A 275 -15.09 28.33 28.10
N LEU A 276 -14.44 28.92 27.11
CA LEU A 276 -13.95 30.29 27.16
C LEU A 276 -14.84 31.17 26.30
N CYS A 277 -15.50 32.15 26.91
CA CYS A 277 -16.24 33.18 26.19
C CYS A 277 -15.28 34.34 25.92
N LEU A 278 -14.82 34.43 24.68
CA LEU A 278 -13.90 35.46 24.24
C LEU A 278 -14.68 36.74 23.87
N PRO A 279 -14.19 37.93 24.24
CA PRO A 279 -14.87 39.20 23.98
C PRO A 279 -14.83 39.57 22.49
N GLU A 280 -15.55 40.63 22.12
CA GLU A 280 -15.65 41.13 20.74
C GLU A 280 -14.28 41.39 20.08
N GLU A 281 -13.33 41.95 20.83
CA GLU A 281 -11.96 42.19 20.36
C GLU A 281 -11.19 40.91 20.03
N LEU A 282 -11.60 39.77 20.61
CA LEU A 282 -11.09 38.43 20.31
C LEU A 282 -12.03 37.62 19.41
N GLY A 283 -12.99 38.27 18.75
CA GLY A 283 -13.88 37.68 17.75
C GLY A 283 -15.27 37.28 18.26
N ASN A 284 -15.59 37.53 19.53
CA ASN A 284 -16.87 37.15 20.16
C ASN A 284 -17.19 35.65 20.00
N ILE A 285 -16.23 34.80 20.36
CA ILE A 285 -16.28 33.35 20.15
C ILE A 285 -16.36 32.62 21.48
N ASP A 286 -17.24 31.63 21.57
CA ASP A 286 -17.22 30.64 22.62
C ASP A 286 -16.41 29.42 22.16
N VAL A 287 -15.33 29.09 22.87
CA VAL A 287 -14.43 28.01 22.47
C VAL A 287 -14.17 27.04 23.63
N ALA A 288 -14.19 25.74 23.32
CA ALA A 288 -13.80 24.71 24.27
C ALA A 288 -12.27 24.70 24.43
N ALA A 289 -11.81 24.69 25.68
CA ALA A 289 -10.40 24.61 26.02
C ALA A 289 -10.16 23.62 27.16
N LYS A 290 -8.91 23.19 27.30
CA LYS A 290 -8.45 22.35 28.40
C LYS A 290 -7.33 23.06 29.13
N VAL A 291 -7.42 23.11 30.46
CA VAL A 291 -6.35 23.64 31.30
C VAL A 291 -5.14 22.70 31.19
N THR A 292 -4.00 23.25 30.83
CA THR A 292 -2.75 22.49 30.65
C THR A 292 -1.82 22.62 31.83
N TRP A 293 -1.77 23.80 32.45
CA TRP A 293 -0.99 24.07 33.66
C TRP A 293 -1.50 25.35 34.34
N GLN A 294 -1.22 25.48 35.63
CA GLN A 294 -1.41 26.73 36.37
C GLN A 294 -0.19 27.00 37.25
N GLN A 295 0.26 28.27 37.29
CA GLN A 295 1.32 28.73 38.16
C GLN A 295 0.96 30.11 38.74
N GLY A 296 0.67 30.16 40.05
CA GLY A 296 0.10 31.35 40.67
C GLY A 296 -1.25 31.69 40.04
N ASN A 297 -1.39 32.92 39.54
CA ASN A 297 -2.60 33.39 38.86
C ASN A 297 -2.59 33.09 37.35
N ASN A 298 -1.49 32.58 36.79
CA ASN A 298 -1.37 32.31 35.36
C ASN A 298 -1.86 30.90 35.03
N ILE A 299 -2.74 30.79 34.04
CA ILE A 299 -3.40 29.55 33.61
C ILE A 299 -3.15 29.38 32.11
N GLY A 300 -2.44 28.32 31.74
CA GLY A 300 -2.23 27.95 30.34
C GLY A 300 -3.33 27.03 29.84
N CYS A 301 -4.04 27.42 28.79
CA CYS A 301 -5.14 26.65 28.21
C CYS A 301 -4.84 26.28 26.75
N ARG A 302 -5.23 25.07 26.33
CA ARG A 302 -5.18 24.60 24.93
C ARG A 302 -6.59 24.48 24.38
N PHE A 303 -6.84 24.95 23.16
CA PHE A 303 -8.16 24.78 22.52
C PHE A 303 -8.39 23.31 22.14
N VAL A 304 -9.59 22.79 22.41
CA VAL A 304 -9.92 21.35 22.25
C VAL A 304 -10.59 21.06 20.91
N ASP A 305 -11.29 22.05 20.32
CA ASP A 305 -11.86 21.94 18.98
C ASP A 305 -12.11 23.34 18.38
N LEU A 306 -11.56 23.62 17.21
CA LEU A 306 -11.80 24.85 16.44
C LEU A 306 -12.52 24.55 15.11
N SER A 307 -13.00 23.32 14.91
CA SER A 307 -13.54 22.84 13.63
C SER A 307 -14.99 23.25 13.35
N GLU A 308 -15.69 23.85 14.33
CA GLU A 308 -17.04 24.39 14.13
C GLU A 308 -17.07 25.58 13.15
N ASP A 309 -18.16 25.66 12.37
CA ASP A 309 -18.35 26.47 11.16
C ASP A 309 -17.98 27.96 11.31
N ASN A 310 -16.72 28.28 10.99
CA ASN A 310 -16.07 29.61 10.95
C ASN A 310 -15.25 30.00 12.19
N THR A 311 -15.27 29.25 13.29
CA THR A 311 -14.51 29.59 14.50
C THR A 311 -13.02 29.75 14.20
N ARG A 312 -12.43 28.79 13.49
CA ARG A 312 -11.03 28.86 13.06
C ARG A 312 -10.70 30.06 12.17
N ALA A 313 -11.60 30.39 11.23
CA ALA A 313 -11.38 31.49 10.29
C ALA A 313 -11.45 32.85 10.98
N ILE A 314 -12.40 33.02 11.92
CA ILE A 314 -12.50 34.22 12.74
C ILE A 314 -11.26 34.34 13.64
N PHE A 315 -10.81 33.23 14.24
CA PHE A 315 -9.62 33.22 15.09
C PHE A 315 -8.35 33.62 14.32
N ASP A 316 -8.16 33.07 13.12
CA ASP A 316 -7.01 33.41 12.26
C ASP A 316 -7.04 34.90 11.87
N LEU A 317 -8.22 35.45 11.56
CA LEU A 317 -8.40 36.89 11.27
C LEU A 317 -8.13 37.77 12.49
N VAL A 318 -8.64 37.40 13.66
CA VAL A 318 -8.46 38.14 14.92
C VAL A 318 -6.98 38.20 15.32
N LEU A 319 -6.29 37.06 15.27
CA LEU A 319 -4.86 36.98 15.55
C LEU A 319 -4.05 37.80 14.54
N TYR A 320 -4.39 37.69 13.25
CA TYR A 320 -3.76 38.49 12.21
C TYR A 320 -3.91 40.00 12.48
N LEU A 321 -5.11 40.48 12.80
CA LEU A 321 -5.35 41.89 13.10
C LEU A 321 -4.62 42.36 14.35
N HIS A 322 -4.54 41.53 15.39
CA HIS A 322 -3.77 41.85 16.61
C HIS A 322 -2.27 41.95 16.33
N LEU A 323 -1.71 41.02 15.55
CA LEU A 323 -0.31 41.05 15.15
C LEU A 323 0.04 42.28 14.30
N GLN A 324 -0.89 42.76 13.46
CA GLN A 324 -0.71 44.01 12.71
C GLN A 324 -0.74 45.26 13.60
N ARG A 325 -1.54 45.24 14.67
CA ARG A 325 -1.67 46.39 15.60
C ARG A 325 -0.57 46.44 16.65
N ASN A 326 -0.05 45.28 17.05
CA ASN A 326 1.01 45.13 18.06
C ASN A 326 2.09 44.18 17.53
N PRO A 327 2.92 44.62 16.57
CA PRO A 327 3.92 43.77 15.90
C PRO A 327 5.16 43.54 16.79
N GLY A 328 4.99 42.92 17.96
CA GLY A 328 6.09 42.57 18.87
C GLY A 328 6.73 43.74 19.60
#